data_AF-A0A225WQB8-F1
#
_entry.id   AF-A0A225WQB8-F1
#
_cell.length_a   1.000
_cell.length_b   1.000
_cell.length_c   1.000
_cell.angle_alpha   90.00
_cell.angle_beta   90.00
_cell.angle_gamma   90.00
#
_symmetry.space_group_name_H-M   'P 1'
#
loop_
_entity.id
_entity.type
_entity.pdbx_description
1 polymer ?
#
loop_
_entity_poly.entity_id
_entity_poly.type
_entity_poly.pdbx_seq_one_letter_code
_entity_poly.pdbx_strand_id
1 'polypeptide(L)'
;MRGWQQFIRAYKTYFSALIAFQTAHNRPVGSCIEQGTKRIIATFTFAKNWRDVTKDEWVNYFLQAKRTSFKDNAALDGAMKKLMLNTKLAESESRVNRVQSNMYKISEEQNMVDVMFEREQKKLVQYLVAALAPLNFKKAIQRRVDQEQNKNYKSNVIEVCR
;
A
#
# COMPACT_ATOMS: atom_id res chain seq x y z
N MET A 1 -36.33 -28.80 -31.86
CA MET A 1 -36.16 -27.32 -31.84
C MET A 1 -36.59 -26.63 -30.53
N ARG A 2 -37.45 -27.21 -29.67
CA ARG A 2 -37.93 -26.55 -28.43
C ARG A 2 -36.89 -26.35 -27.31
N GLY A 3 -35.88 -27.23 -27.20
CA GLY A 3 -34.86 -27.15 -26.14
C GLY A 3 -33.89 -25.96 -26.29
N TRP A 4 -33.56 -25.59 -27.53
CA TRP A 4 -32.62 -24.49 -27.80
C TRP A 4 -33.16 -23.12 -27.38
N GLN A 5 -34.44 -22.85 -27.64
CA GLN A 5 -35.08 -21.59 -27.25
C GLN A 5 -35.19 -21.45 -25.73
N GLN A 6 -35.45 -22.55 -25.01
CA GLN A 6 -35.49 -22.57 -23.55
C GLN A 6 -34.08 -22.35 -22.97
N PHE A 7 -33.07 -23.01 -23.54
CA PHE A 7 -31.68 -22.81 -23.17
C PHE A 7 -31.24 -21.34 -23.36
N ILE A 8 -31.52 -20.74 -24.51
CA ILE A 8 -31.15 -19.34 -24.79
C ILE A 8 -31.87 -18.38 -23.82
N ARG A 9 -33.13 -18.64 -23.46
CA ARG A 9 -33.83 -17.84 -22.44
C ARG A 9 -33.18 -17.97 -21.07
N ALA A 10 -32.90 -19.19 -20.61
CA ALA A 10 -32.25 -19.43 -19.33
C ALA A 10 -30.83 -18.79 -19.28
N TYR A 11 -30.07 -18.94 -20.37
CA TYR A 11 -28.75 -18.34 -20.51
C TYR A 11 -28.81 -16.80 -20.46
N LYS A 12 -29.75 -16.17 -21.18
CA LYS A 12 -29.91 -14.70 -21.14
C LYS A 12 -30.28 -14.20 -19.75
N THR A 13 -31.15 -14.91 -19.03
CA THR A 13 -31.53 -14.56 -17.65
C THR A 13 -30.32 -14.67 -16.71
N TYR A 14 -29.57 -15.77 -16.79
CA TYR A 14 -28.36 -15.98 -16.01
C TYR A 14 -27.28 -14.91 -16.30
N PHE A 15 -27.03 -14.63 -17.58
CA PHE A 15 -26.08 -13.62 -18.01
C PHE A 15 -26.47 -12.21 -17.54
N SER A 16 -27.76 -11.86 -17.61
CA SER A 16 -28.25 -10.57 -17.11
C SER A 16 -28.10 -10.44 -15.59
N ALA A 17 -28.35 -11.52 -14.84
CA ALA A 17 -28.14 -11.55 -13.40
C ALA A 17 -26.65 -11.42 -13.02
N LEU A 18 -25.75 -12.07 -13.76
CA LEU A 18 -24.30 -11.95 -13.60
C LEU A 18 -23.82 -10.51 -13.84
N ILE A 19 -24.27 -9.87 -14.93
CA ILE A 19 -23.94 -8.48 -15.22
C ILE A 19 -24.51 -7.56 -14.12
N ALA A 20 -25.74 -7.77 -13.67
CA ALA A 20 -26.33 -7.00 -12.59
C ALA A 20 -25.54 -7.13 -11.27
N PHE A 21 -25.07 -8.34 -10.95
CA PHE A 21 -24.25 -8.61 -9.76
C PHE A 21 -22.85 -7.99 -9.85
N GLN A 22 -22.21 -8.06 -11.01
CA GLN A 22 -20.91 -7.42 -11.27
C GLN A 22 -21.02 -5.89 -11.27
N THR A 23 -22.11 -5.34 -11.81
CA THR A 23 -22.35 -3.88 -11.84
C THR A 23 -22.77 -3.32 -10.48
N ALA A 24 -23.42 -4.11 -9.61
CA ALA A 24 -23.67 -3.71 -8.21
C ALA A 24 -22.37 -3.44 -7.43
N HIS A 25 -21.30 -4.18 -7.74
CA HIS A 25 -19.94 -3.96 -7.21
C HIS A 25 -19.14 -2.92 -8.00
N ASN A 26 -19.66 -2.42 -9.13
CA ASN A 26 -18.98 -1.49 -10.03
C ASN A 26 -19.78 -0.18 -10.19
N ARG A 27 -20.52 0.22 -9.13
CA ARG A 27 -21.18 1.52 -9.08
C ARG A 27 -20.16 2.62 -9.36
N PRO A 28 -20.44 3.59 -10.24
CA PRO A 28 -19.53 4.71 -10.48
C PRO A 28 -19.23 5.37 -9.14
N VAL A 29 -17.95 5.57 -8.80
CA VAL A 29 -17.54 6.13 -7.49
C VAL A 29 -18.26 7.43 -7.19
N GLY A 30 -18.49 8.25 -8.22
CA GLY A 30 -19.36 9.42 -8.15
C GLY A 30 -20.73 9.09 -7.55
N SER A 31 -21.46 8.07 -8.02
CA SER A 31 -22.81 7.73 -7.53
C SER A 31 -22.91 7.47 -6.01
N CYS A 32 -21.80 7.16 -5.33
CA CYS A 32 -21.75 6.93 -3.89
C CYS A 32 -21.57 8.22 -3.05
N ILE A 33 -21.47 9.38 -3.68
CA ILE A 33 -21.27 10.68 -3.02
C ILE A 33 -22.54 11.51 -3.13
N GLU A 34 -22.92 12.15 -2.03
CA GLU A 34 -24.02 13.12 -2.00
C GLU A 34 -23.81 14.24 -3.03
N GLN A 35 -24.88 14.68 -3.68
CA GLN A 35 -24.81 15.66 -4.76
C GLN A 35 -24.22 17.02 -4.33
N GLY A 36 -24.50 17.48 -3.10
CA GLY A 36 -23.90 18.71 -2.56
C GLY A 36 -22.38 18.59 -2.47
N THR A 37 -21.90 17.50 -1.88
CA THR A 37 -20.47 17.19 -1.75
C THR A 37 -19.79 17.05 -3.11
N LYS A 38 -20.45 16.44 -4.10
CA LYS A 38 -19.93 16.38 -5.48
C LYS A 38 -19.70 17.77 -6.08
N ARG A 39 -20.66 18.68 -5.90
CA ARG A 39 -20.55 20.04 -6.44
C ARG A 39 -19.37 20.78 -5.84
N ILE A 40 -19.20 20.68 -4.52
CA ILE A 40 -18.08 21.31 -3.81
C ILE A 40 -16.75 20.75 -4.33
N ILE A 41 -16.58 19.44 -4.35
CA ILE A 41 -15.33 18.81 -4.80
C ILE A 41 -15.05 19.13 -6.28
N ALA A 42 -16.06 19.06 -7.16
CA ALA A 42 -15.91 19.39 -8.57
C ALA A 42 -15.47 20.85 -8.79
N THR A 43 -16.08 21.78 -8.06
CA THR A 43 -15.80 23.20 -8.19
C THR A 43 -14.42 23.56 -7.66
N PHE A 44 -14.09 23.12 -6.44
CA PHE A 44 -12.87 23.55 -5.75
C PHE A 44 -11.64 22.69 -6.07
N THR A 45 -11.81 21.41 -6.38
CA THR A 45 -10.68 20.51 -6.66
C THR A 45 -10.41 20.41 -8.16
N PHE A 46 -11.46 20.25 -8.96
CA PHE A 46 -11.32 19.99 -10.40
C PHE A 46 -11.53 21.22 -11.27
N ALA A 47 -11.99 22.34 -10.71
CA ALA A 47 -12.42 23.53 -11.45
C ALA A 47 -13.42 23.20 -12.58
N LYS A 48 -14.31 22.23 -12.34
CA LYS A 48 -15.27 21.69 -13.31
C LYS A 48 -16.67 21.62 -12.73
N ASN A 49 -17.68 21.49 -13.59
CA ASN A 49 -18.99 21.04 -13.15
C ASN A 49 -18.90 19.57 -12.72
N TRP A 50 -19.64 19.19 -11.68
CA TRP A 50 -19.68 17.81 -11.20
C TRP A 50 -20.14 16.79 -12.24
N ARG A 51 -20.88 17.24 -13.28
CA ARG A 51 -21.30 16.39 -14.40
C ARG A 51 -20.16 16.07 -15.38
N ASP A 52 -19.11 16.90 -15.40
CA ASP A 52 -17.99 16.79 -16.33
C ASP A 52 -16.78 16.09 -15.71
N VAL A 53 -16.84 15.74 -14.42
CA VAL A 53 -15.81 14.96 -13.74
C VAL A 53 -15.99 13.48 -14.08
N THR A 54 -14.98 12.92 -14.73
CA THR A 54 -14.95 11.53 -15.21
C THR A 54 -14.84 10.54 -14.04
N LYS A 55 -15.18 9.26 -14.29
CA LYS A 55 -15.04 8.19 -13.29
C LYS A 55 -13.60 8.08 -12.80
N ASP A 56 -12.62 8.19 -13.69
CA ASP A 56 -11.20 8.05 -13.35
C ASP A 56 -10.69 9.22 -12.52
N GLU A 57 -11.16 10.44 -12.77
CA GLU A 57 -10.85 11.60 -11.93
C GLU A 57 -11.39 11.43 -10.51
N TRP A 58 -12.63 10.95 -10.36
CA TRP A 58 -13.19 10.62 -9.05
C TRP A 58 -12.34 9.54 -8.34
N VAL A 59 -12.02 8.45 -9.04
CA VAL A 59 -11.18 7.37 -8.50
C VAL A 59 -9.83 7.93 -8.04
N ASN A 60 -9.17 8.73 -8.88
CA ASN A 60 -7.86 9.29 -8.57
C ASN A 60 -7.92 10.27 -7.37
N TYR A 61 -8.98 11.08 -7.25
CA TYR A 61 -9.17 11.96 -6.10
C TYR A 61 -9.31 11.20 -4.78
N PHE A 62 -10.11 10.13 -4.73
CA PHE A 62 -10.23 9.30 -3.53
C PHE A 62 -8.95 8.52 -3.24
N LEU A 63 -8.24 8.05 -4.27
CA LEU A 63 -6.93 7.43 -4.11
C LEU A 63 -5.92 8.44 -3.55
N GLN A 64 -5.95 9.71 -3.97
CA GLN A 64 -5.13 10.76 -3.39
C GLN A 64 -5.47 11.01 -1.91
N ALA A 65 -6.75 11.00 -1.53
CA ALA A 65 -7.14 11.09 -0.12
C ALA A 65 -6.59 9.91 0.72
N LYS A 66 -6.50 8.71 0.14
CA LYS A 66 -5.80 7.55 0.75
C LYS A 66 -4.29 7.79 0.88
N ARG A 67 -3.69 8.62 0.03
CA ARG A 67 -2.26 9.01 0.09
C ARG A 67 -1.98 10.09 1.14
N THR A 68 -2.94 10.96 1.43
CA THR A 68 -2.76 12.12 2.33
C THR A 68 -3.11 11.86 3.79
N SER A 69 -3.51 10.64 4.18
CA SER A 69 -3.43 10.30 5.59
C SER A 69 -1.96 10.11 5.95
N PHE A 70 -1.32 11.21 6.33
CA PHE A 70 -0.17 11.22 7.24
C PHE A 70 -0.64 10.48 8.50
N LYS A 71 -0.70 9.15 8.45
CA LYS A 71 -1.01 8.35 9.62
C LYS A 71 0.15 8.59 10.55
N ASP A 72 -0.15 9.10 11.73
CA ASP A 72 0.77 9.04 12.85
C ASP A 72 1.18 7.58 13.02
N ASN A 73 2.34 7.24 12.47
CA ASN A 73 2.90 5.91 12.51
C ASN A 73 3.38 5.56 13.93
N ALA A 74 2.99 6.33 14.96
CA ALA A 74 3.42 6.16 16.35
C ALA A 74 3.23 4.71 16.84
N ALA A 75 2.15 4.04 16.44
CA ALA A 75 1.92 2.63 16.75
C ALA A 75 2.96 1.71 16.09
N LEU A 76 3.23 1.91 14.78
CA LEU A 76 4.26 1.19 14.04
C LEU A 76 5.66 1.49 14.60
N ASP A 77 5.97 2.77 14.84
CA ASP A 77 7.24 3.23 15.38
C ASP A 77 7.50 2.63 16.77
N GLY A 78 6.45 2.53 17.61
CA GLY A 78 6.49 1.84 18.90
C GLY A 78 6.73 0.34 18.77
N ALA A 79 6.09 -0.32 17.81
CA ALA A 79 6.28 -1.75 17.55
C ALA A 79 7.68 -2.05 16.96
N MET A 80 8.15 -1.24 16.02
CA MET A 80 9.45 -1.38 15.35
C MET A 80 10.63 -1.15 16.31
N LYS A 81 10.45 -0.39 17.39
CA LYS A 81 11.48 -0.29 18.46
C LYS A 81 11.80 -1.64 19.12
N LYS A 82 10.90 -2.62 19.04
CA LYS A 82 11.12 -3.99 19.54
C LYS A 82 11.87 -4.88 18.55
N LEU A 83 12.06 -4.42 17.31
CA LEU A 83 12.83 -5.14 16.30
C LEU A 83 14.29 -5.20 16.73
N MET A 84 14.85 -6.41 16.78
CA MET A 84 16.24 -6.63 17.15
C MET A 84 16.87 -7.75 16.33
N LEU A 85 18.14 -7.58 15.98
CA LEU A 85 18.96 -8.61 15.37
C LEU A 85 19.29 -9.71 16.38
N ASN A 86 18.92 -10.95 16.06
CA ASN A 86 19.27 -12.10 16.90
C ASN A 86 20.73 -12.51 16.65
N THR A 87 21.66 -12.02 17.47
CA THR A 87 23.09 -12.32 17.34
C THR A 87 23.47 -13.75 17.73
N LYS A 88 22.55 -14.54 18.30
CA LYS A 88 22.80 -15.93 18.71
C LYS A 88 22.71 -16.93 17.55
N LEU A 89 22.13 -16.54 16.41
CA LEU A 89 22.10 -17.39 15.21
C LEU A 89 23.50 -17.41 14.58
N ALA A 90 24.00 -18.61 14.29
CA ALA A 90 25.36 -18.81 13.78
C ALA A 90 25.58 -18.14 12.41
N GLU A 91 24.67 -18.40 11.47
CA GLU A 91 24.78 -17.91 10.10
C GLU A 91 24.36 -16.44 9.98
N SER A 92 25.10 -15.67 9.19
CA SER A 92 24.77 -14.27 8.90
C SER A 92 23.45 -14.12 8.13
N GLU A 93 23.22 -14.99 7.14
CA GLU A 93 22.01 -14.98 6.33
C GLU A 93 20.76 -15.25 7.17
N SER A 94 20.81 -16.29 8.02
CA SER A 94 19.75 -16.60 8.98
C SER A 94 19.42 -15.42 9.90
N ARG A 95 20.42 -14.62 10.31
CA ARG A 95 20.21 -13.41 11.11
C ARG A 95 19.46 -12.32 10.36
N VAL A 96 19.85 -12.09 9.11
CA VAL A 96 19.22 -11.07 8.24
C VAL A 96 17.78 -11.47 7.90
N ASN A 97 17.58 -12.70 7.44
CA ASN A 97 16.25 -13.23 7.09
C ASN A 97 15.29 -13.16 8.27
N ARG A 98 15.77 -13.46 9.49
CA ARG A 98 14.95 -13.37 10.69
C ARG A 98 14.50 -11.94 11.00
N VAL A 99 15.39 -10.96 10.87
CA VAL A 99 15.03 -9.55 11.11
C VAL A 99 14.08 -9.03 10.05
N GLN A 100 14.31 -9.36 8.78
CA GLN A 100 13.42 -8.97 7.69
C GLN A 100 12.02 -9.56 7.85
N SER A 101 11.93 -10.86 8.18
CA SER A 101 10.66 -11.54 8.45
C SER A 101 9.91 -10.89 9.62
N ASN A 102 10.60 -10.58 10.73
CA ASN A 102 9.99 -9.90 11.87
C ASN A 102 9.50 -8.49 11.52
N MET A 103 10.27 -7.73 10.73
CA MET A 103 9.87 -6.40 10.26
C MET A 103 8.62 -6.47 9.37
N TYR A 104 8.57 -7.44 8.45
CA TYR A 104 7.40 -7.66 7.61
C TYR A 104 6.16 -7.97 8.46
N LYS A 105 6.29 -8.89 9.41
CA LYS A 105 5.21 -9.25 10.33
C LYS A 105 4.69 -8.06 11.15
N ILE A 106 5.58 -7.25 11.72
CA ILE A 106 5.18 -6.02 12.44
C ILE A 106 4.42 -5.06 11.50
N SER A 107 4.88 -4.93 10.25
CA SER A 107 4.23 -4.06 9.27
C SER A 107 2.86 -4.56 8.86
N GLU A 108 2.69 -5.89 8.76
CA GLU A 108 1.43 -6.57 8.46
C GLU A 108 0.42 -6.41 9.59
N GLU A 109 0.83 -6.62 10.85
CA GLU A 109 -0.01 -6.41 12.04
C GLU A 109 -0.54 -4.97 12.14
N GLN A 110 0.17 -4.00 11.57
CA GLN A 110 -0.25 -2.59 11.55
C GLN A 110 -0.99 -2.18 10.26
N ASN A 111 -1.21 -3.10 9.30
CA ASN A 111 -1.76 -2.83 7.97
C ASN A 111 -0.99 -1.72 7.22
N MET A 112 0.34 -1.72 7.33
CA MET A 112 1.24 -0.69 6.78
C MET A 112 2.23 -1.22 5.74
N VAL A 113 2.15 -2.51 5.37
CA VAL A 113 3.10 -3.14 4.41
C VAL A 113 3.21 -2.32 3.13
N ASP A 114 2.12 -2.15 2.38
CA ASP A 114 2.16 -1.45 1.09
C ASP A 114 2.68 -0.01 1.23
N VAL A 115 2.23 0.72 2.26
CA VAL A 115 2.67 2.10 2.50
C VAL A 115 4.17 2.16 2.77
N MET A 116 4.69 1.22 3.57
CA MET A 116 6.10 1.19 3.93
C MET A 116 7.00 0.83 2.75
N PHE A 117 6.59 -0.15 1.95
CA PHE A 117 7.38 -0.61 0.80
C PHE A 117 7.22 0.29 -0.43
N GLU A 118 6.10 1.00 -0.62
CA GLU A 118 5.92 1.89 -1.78
C GLU A 118 6.36 3.34 -1.50
N ARG A 119 6.23 3.82 -0.26
CA ARG A 119 6.37 5.25 0.06
C ARG A 119 7.43 5.54 1.12
N GLU A 120 7.51 4.71 2.17
CA GLU A 120 8.36 4.96 3.34
C GLU A 120 9.59 4.04 3.39
N GLN A 121 10.16 3.69 2.24
CA GLN A 121 11.32 2.78 2.15
C GLN A 121 12.52 3.26 2.97
N LYS A 122 12.75 4.57 3.03
CA LYS A 122 13.80 5.17 3.86
C LYS A 122 13.60 4.87 5.34
N LYS A 123 12.34 4.88 5.80
CA LYS A 123 11.97 4.61 7.19
C LYS A 123 12.14 3.12 7.53
N LEU A 124 11.83 2.22 6.59
CA LEU A 124 12.15 0.79 6.71
C LEU A 124 13.66 0.55 6.91
N VAL A 125 14.51 1.20 6.10
CA VAL A 125 15.97 1.10 6.25
C VAL A 125 16.42 1.61 7.63
N GLN A 126 15.84 2.72 8.11
CA GLN A 126 16.14 3.23 9.45
C GLN A 126 15.79 2.23 10.55
N TYR A 127 14.65 1.52 10.45
CA TYR A 127 14.28 0.47 11.40
C TYR A 127 15.26 -0.70 11.39
N LEU A 128 15.65 -1.16 10.21
CA LEU A 128 16.62 -2.25 10.09
C LEU A 128 17.96 -1.86 10.71
N VAL A 129 18.49 -0.67 10.41
CA VAL A 129 19.76 -0.20 11.00
C VAL A 129 19.63 0.00 12.50
N ALA A 130 18.47 0.48 12.98
CA ALA A 130 18.22 0.65 14.41
C ALA A 130 18.26 -0.69 15.18
N ALA A 131 17.77 -1.77 14.57
CA ALA A 131 17.71 -3.12 15.11
C ALA A 131 19.07 -3.84 15.15
N LEU A 132 20.10 -3.33 14.46
CA LEU A 132 21.41 -3.97 14.39
C LEU A 132 22.14 -3.97 15.72
N ALA A 133 22.82 -5.08 16.00
CA ALA A 133 23.74 -5.26 17.10
C ALA A 133 24.97 -6.07 16.60
N PRO A 134 26.15 -5.95 17.22
CA PRO A 134 26.50 -5.05 18.33
C PRO A 134 26.63 -3.58 17.89
N LEU A 135 26.75 -2.65 18.85
CA LEU A 135 26.72 -1.20 18.60
C LEU A 135 27.80 -0.74 17.60
N ASN A 136 29.00 -1.31 17.65
CA ASN A 136 30.08 -0.95 16.72
C ASN A 136 29.74 -1.34 15.28
N PHE A 137 29.14 -2.52 15.09
CA PHE A 137 28.64 -2.95 13.79
C PHE A 137 27.53 -2.03 13.29
N LYS A 138 26.55 -1.71 14.15
CA LYS A 138 25.49 -0.74 13.84
C LYS A 138 26.06 0.60 13.39
N LYS A 139 27.03 1.17 14.12
CA LYS A 139 27.67 2.45 13.76
C LYS A 139 28.39 2.37 12.41
N ALA A 140 29.06 1.26 12.11
CA ALA A 140 29.73 1.06 10.82
C ALA A 140 28.73 1.00 9.67
N ILE A 141 27.62 0.28 9.83
CA ILE A 141 26.55 0.22 8.83
C ILE A 141 25.86 1.58 8.67
N GLN A 142 25.54 2.27 9.76
CA GLN A 142 24.94 3.62 9.71
C GLN A 142 25.83 4.58 8.91
N ARG A 143 27.15 4.59 9.14
CA ARG A 143 28.09 5.39 8.37
C ARG A 143 28.06 5.08 6.87
N ARG A 144 28.03 3.79 6.50
CA ARG A 144 27.92 3.38 5.08
C ARG A 144 26.60 3.83 4.48
N VAL A 145 25.50 3.59 5.18
CA VAL A 145 24.15 3.98 4.76
C VAL A 145 24.06 5.49 4.55
N ASP A 146 24.73 6.32 5.37
CA ASP A 146 24.69 7.78 5.25
C ASP A 146 25.61 8.38 4.18
N GLN A 147 26.47 7.58 3.54
CA GLN A 147 27.26 8.05 2.41
C GLN A 147 26.36 8.47 1.23
N GLU A 148 26.70 9.58 0.59
CA GLU A 148 25.97 10.13 -0.58
C GLU A 148 25.72 9.08 -1.68
N GLN A 149 26.73 8.26 -1.94
CA GLN A 149 26.70 7.18 -2.94
C GLN A 149 25.58 6.16 -2.66
N ASN A 150 25.18 6.01 -1.40
CA ASN A 150 24.17 5.05 -0.96
C ASN A 150 22.78 5.66 -0.76
N LYS A 151 22.59 6.95 -1.05
CA LYS A 151 21.28 7.60 -0.91
C LYS A 151 20.20 6.98 -1.78
N ASN A 152 20.55 6.60 -3.01
CA ASN A 152 19.62 6.00 -3.97
C ASN A 152 19.12 4.62 -3.51
N TYR A 153 19.95 3.89 -2.76
CA TYR A 153 19.57 2.58 -2.21
C TYR A 153 18.55 2.68 -1.06
N LYS A 154 18.41 3.85 -0.42
CA LYS A 154 17.37 4.06 0.60
C LYS A 154 15.99 4.32 0.01
N SER A 155 15.92 4.77 -1.25
CA SER A 155 14.67 5.11 -1.93
C SER A 155 14.14 4.04 -2.88
N ASN A 156 15.00 3.09 -3.30
CA ASN A 156 14.65 1.97 -4.20
C ASN A 156 15.10 0.62 -3.62
N VAL A 157 14.70 0.29 -2.39
CA VAL A 157 15.12 -0.94 -1.69
C VAL A 157 14.76 -2.20 -2.48
N ILE A 158 13.61 -2.22 -3.16
CA ILE A 158 13.14 -3.38 -3.92
C ILE A 158 14.01 -3.67 -5.15
N GLU A 159 14.49 -2.63 -5.84
CA GLU A 159 15.33 -2.77 -7.03
C GLU A 159 16.74 -3.27 -6.70
N VAL A 160 17.21 -2.97 -5.48
CA VAL A 160 18.54 -3.32 -4.99
C VAL A 160 18.63 -4.76 -4.46
N CYS A 161 17.51 -5.31 -4.01
CA CYS A 161 17.43 -6.69 -3.51
C CYS A 161 17.14 -7.74 -4.60
N ARG A 162 17.08 -7.33 -5.86
CA ARG A 162 16.91 -8.20 -7.03
C ARG A 162 18.26 -8.72 -7.53
#